data_AF-A0A9E1NJ10-F1
#
_entry.id   AF-A0A9E1NJ10-F1
#
_cell.length_a   1.000
_cell.length_b   1.000
_cell.length_c   1.000
_cell.angle_alpha   90.00
_cell.angle_beta   90.00
_cell.angle_gamma   90.00
#
_symmetry.space_group_name_H-M   'P 1'
#
loop_
_entity.id
_entity.type
_entity.pdbx_description
1 polymer ?
#
loop_
_entity_poly.entity_id
_entity_poly.type
_entity_poly.pdbx_seq_one_letter_code
_entity_poly.pdbx_strand_id
1 'polypeptide(L)'
;MNTIKTVGRSGQISLGKKFAGQTVMMDEIDTGVWIVKLGRFIPDNESWLHRPDVQTKLNKAIAWAEKNSPEDTDFEALEARIK
;
A
#
# COMPACT_ATOMS: atom_id res chain seq x y z
N MET A 1 -15.58 23.11 2.55
CA MET A 1 -15.18 24.32 3.31
C MET A 1 -13.74 24.61 3.00
N ASN A 2 -13.44 25.81 2.53
CA ASN A 2 -12.07 26.23 2.28
C ASN A 2 -11.52 26.86 3.56
N THR A 3 -10.34 26.43 3.99
CA THR A 3 -9.68 26.96 5.19
C THR A 3 -8.46 27.76 4.77
N ILE A 4 -8.41 29.03 5.14
CA ILE A 4 -7.24 29.87 4.91
C ILE A 4 -6.21 29.56 6.01
N LYS A 5 -4.96 29.34 5.62
CA LYS A 5 -3.83 29.12 6.52
C LYS A 5 -2.66 29.99 6.08
N THR A 6 -1.88 30.46 7.05
CA THR A 6 -0.69 31.27 6.79
C THR A 6 0.55 30.39 6.80
N VAL A 7 1.46 30.64 5.85
CA VAL A 7 2.79 30.04 5.84
C VAL A 7 3.62 30.65 6.97
N GLY A 8 4.17 29.81 7.85
CA GLY A 8 5.04 30.27 8.93
C GLY A 8 6.35 30.84 8.41
N ARG A 9 7.11 31.54 9.27
CA ARG A 9 8.42 32.12 8.91
C ARG A 9 9.44 31.11 8.36
N SER A 10 9.28 29.84 8.71
CA SER A 10 10.11 28.72 8.24
C SER A 10 9.59 28.05 6.96
N GLY A 11 8.56 28.59 6.31
CA GLY A 11 7.96 28.01 5.10
C GLY A 11 6.95 26.87 5.36
N GLN A 12 6.57 26.62 6.62
CA GLN A 12 5.70 25.50 6.99
C GLN A 12 4.22 25.88 6.96
N ILE A 13 3.36 24.96 6.51
CA ILE A 13 1.89 25.05 6.59
C ILE A 13 1.35 23.92 7.47
N SER A 14 0.66 24.29 8.55
CA SER A 14 0.09 23.30 9.48
C SER A 14 -1.26 22.76 8.98
N LEU A 15 -1.30 21.54 8.45
CA LEU A 15 -2.54 20.90 7.99
C LEU A 15 -3.47 20.42 9.13
N GLY A 16 -2.92 20.27 10.34
CA GLY A 16 -3.65 19.86 11.54
C GLY A 16 -3.23 18.48 12.06
N LYS A 17 -3.54 18.19 13.33
CA LYS A 17 -3.10 16.97 14.04
C LYS A 17 -3.55 15.66 13.37
N LYS A 18 -4.66 15.68 12.63
CA LYS A 18 -5.17 14.53 11.86
C LYS A 18 -4.14 13.97 10.87
N PHE A 19 -3.24 14.81 10.37
CA PHE A 19 -2.25 14.44 9.36
C PHE A 19 -0.83 14.35 9.94
N ALA A 20 -0.68 14.41 11.26
CA ALA A 20 0.63 14.32 11.91
C ALA A 20 1.30 12.96 11.60
N GLY A 21 2.59 12.99 11.25
CA GLY A 21 3.39 11.80 10.93
C GLY A 21 3.14 11.20 9.53
N GLN A 22 2.20 11.74 8.75
CA GLN A 22 1.96 11.24 7.39
C GLN A 22 2.95 11.87 6.40
N THR A 23 3.39 11.07 5.43
CA THR A 23 4.20 11.57 4.30
C THR A 23 3.27 12.11 3.22
N VAL A 24 3.64 13.24 2.61
CA VAL A 24 2.86 13.87 1.54
C VAL A 24 3.71 14.14 0.33
N MET A 25 3.11 14.03 -0.85
CA MET A 25 3.65 14.50 -2.11
C MET A 25 3.15 15.93 -2.34
N MET A 26 4.06 16.81 -2.78
CA MET A 26 3.75 18.20 -3.11
C MET A 26 4.15 18.44 -4.56
N ASP A 27 3.17 18.80 -5.39
CA ASP A 27 3.36 19.14 -6.80
C ASP A 27 3.01 20.61 -7.01
N GLU A 28 3.88 21.38 -7.65
CA GLU A 28 3.56 22.71 -8.17
C GLU A 28 3.03 22.55 -9.60
N ILE A 29 1.73 22.79 -9.79
CA ILE A 29 1.08 22.62 -11.11
C ILE A 29 1.08 23.92 -11.92
N ASP A 30 1.24 25.05 -11.25
CA ASP A 30 1.38 26.40 -11.81
C ASP A 30 2.08 27.28 -10.76
N THR A 31 2.58 28.44 -11.17
CA THR A 31 3.25 29.41 -10.32
C THR A 31 2.36 29.80 -9.15
N GLY A 32 2.75 29.39 -7.94
CA GLY A 32 1.97 29.68 -6.74
C GLY A 32 0.79 28.75 -6.47
N VAL A 33 0.63 27.68 -7.25
CA VAL A 33 -0.46 26.71 -7.13
C VAL A 33 0.12 25.32 -6.84
N TRP A 34 -0.07 24.86 -5.61
CA TRP A 34 0.38 23.55 -5.17
C TRP A 34 -0.77 22.58 -4.92
N ILE A 35 -0.57 21.32 -5.29
CA ILE A 35 -1.39 20.20 -4.85
C ILE A 35 -0.61 19.42 -3.80
N VAL A 36 -1.22 19.20 -2.64
CA VAL A 36 -0.69 18.32 -1.58
C VAL A 36 -1.51 17.03 -1.56
N LYS A 37 -0.84 15.90 -1.78
CA LYS A 37 -1.45 14.56 -1.80
C LYS A 37 -0.90 13.75 -0.64
N LEU A 38 -1.77 13.08 0.11
CA LEU A 38 -1.34 12.09 1.10
C LEU A 38 -0.70 10.90 0.37
N GLY A 39 0.54 10.58 0.72
CA GLY A 39 1.28 9.45 0.17
C GLY A 39 1.40 8.34 1.20
N ARG A 40 1.45 7.10 0.72
CA ARG A 40 2.00 5.98 1.51
C ARG A 40 3.39 5.69 0.97
N PHE A 41 4.35 5.62 1.87
CA PHE A 41 5.68 5.15 1.54
C PHE A 41 5.61 3.62 1.35
N ILE A 42 6.10 3.14 0.21
CA ILE A 42 6.25 1.71 -0.07
C ILE A 42 7.75 1.48 -0.25
N PRO A 43 8.39 0.64 0.59
CA PRO A 43 9.77 0.24 0.40
C PRO A 43 10.02 -0.33 -1.01
N ASP A 44 11.19 -0.06 -1.58
CA ASP A 44 11.50 -0.46 -2.96
C ASP A 44 11.39 -1.97 -3.17
N ASN A 45 11.85 -2.76 -2.20
CA ASN A 45 11.75 -4.22 -2.16
C ASN A 45 10.32 -4.77 -2.05
N GLU A 46 9.33 -3.92 -1.76
CA GLU A 46 7.91 -4.27 -1.65
C GLU A 46 7.08 -3.66 -2.80
N SER A 47 7.64 -2.71 -3.55
CA SER A 47 6.98 -2.02 -4.67
C SER A 47 6.45 -2.99 -5.74
N TRP A 48 7.10 -4.14 -5.92
CA TRP A 48 6.70 -5.17 -6.87
C TRP A 48 5.31 -5.75 -6.60
N LEU A 49 4.85 -5.76 -5.35
CA LEU A 49 3.50 -6.22 -4.97
C LEU A 49 2.39 -5.38 -5.62
N HIS A 50 2.71 -4.13 -6.00
CA HIS A 50 1.76 -3.21 -6.61
C HIS A 50 1.72 -3.29 -8.15
N ARG A 51 2.52 -4.16 -8.78
CA ARG A 51 2.47 -4.35 -10.23
C ARG A 51 1.15 -5.03 -10.62
N PRO A 52 0.47 -4.62 -11.71
CA PRO A 52 -0.84 -5.15 -12.07
C PRO A 52 -0.89 -6.67 -12.29
N ASP A 53 0.18 -7.24 -12.87
CA ASP A 53 0.31 -8.67 -13.11
C ASP A 53 0.46 -9.46 -11.80
N VAL A 54 1.24 -8.93 -10.86
CA VAL A 54 1.45 -9.52 -9.53
C VAL A 54 0.16 -9.48 -8.72
N GLN A 55 -0.51 -8.33 -8.66
CA GLN A 55 -1.80 -8.21 -7.96
C GLN A 55 -2.83 -9.20 -8.50
N THR A 56 -2.90 -9.35 -9.82
CA THR A 56 -3.83 -10.31 -10.45
C THR A 56 -3.53 -11.75 -10.01
N LYS A 57 -2.26 -12.14 -9.97
CA LYS A 57 -1.86 -13.49 -9.51
C LYS A 57 -2.15 -13.69 -8.02
N LEU A 58 -1.83 -12.71 -7.18
CA LEU A 58 -2.08 -12.75 -5.74
C LEU A 58 -3.58 -12.89 -5.45
N ASN A 59 -4.42 -12.07 -6.09
CA ASN A 59 -5.87 -12.15 -5.92
C ASN A 59 -6.43 -13.53 -6.31
N LYS A 60 -5.91 -14.13 -7.39
CA LYS A 60 -6.29 -15.50 -7.78
C LYS A 60 -5.85 -16.54 -6.74
N ALA A 61 -4.63 -16.43 -6.24
CA ALA A 61 -4.10 -17.34 -5.22
C ALA A 61 -4.91 -17.26 -3.91
N ILE A 62 -5.24 -16.04 -3.47
CA ILE A 62 -6.08 -15.80 -2.29
C ILE A 62 -7.48 -16.41 -2.49
N ALA A 63 -8.14 -16.10 -3.62
CA ALA A 63 -9.47 -16.65 -3.92
C ALA A 63 -9.49 -18.18 -4.05
N TRP A 64 -8.37 -18.79 -4.47
CA TRP A 64 -8.21 -20.24 -4.45
C TRP A 64 -8.06 -20.75 -3.01
N ALA A 65 -7.17 -20.15 -2.21
CA ALA A 65 -6.93 -20.57 -0.82
C ALA A 65 -8.19 -20.46 0.06
N GLU A 66 -9.02 -19.42 -0.14
CA GLU A 66 -10.31 -19.27 0.57
C GLU A 66 -11.29 -20.42 0.28
N LYS A 67 -11.17 -21.07 -0.88
CA LYS A 67 -12.03 -22.19 -1.30
C LYS A 67 -11.40 -23.56 -1.05
N ASN A 68 -10.10 -23.60 -0.81
CA ASN A 68 -9.33 -24.83 -0.66
C ASN A 68 -8.62 -24.73 0.69
N SER A 69 -9.36 -25.08 1.75
CA SER A 69 -8.80 -25.16 3.10
C SER A 69 -7.58 -26.07 3.08
N PRO A 70 -6.47 -25.68 3.72
CA PRO A 70 -5.33 -26.57 3.87
C PRO A 70 -5.76 -27.79 4.68
N GLU A 71 -5.42 -28.98 4.18
CA GLU A 71 -5.60 -30.25 4.87
C GLU A 71 -4.23 -30.81 5.24
N ASP A 72 -4.16 -31.45 6.41
CA ASP A 72 -2.95 -32.14 6.81
C ASP A 72 -2.65 -33.29 5.84
N THR A 73 -1.38 -33.42 5.48
CA THR A 73 -0.96 -34.52 4.61
C THR A 73 -0.86 -35.80 5.42
N ASP A 74 -1.56 -36.85 4.98
CA ASP A 74 -1.38 -38.20 5.50
C ASP A 74 -0.05 -38.77 4.99
N PHE A 75 0.93 -38.83 5.88
CA PHE A 75 2.27 -39.33 5.58
C PHE A 75 2.32 -40.85 5.35
N GLU A 76 1.44 -41.64 5.98
CA GLU A 76 1.40 -43.10 5.77
C GLU A 76 0.86 -43.41 4.38
N ALA A 77 -0.20 -42.73 3.96
CA ALA A 77 -0.76 -42.86 2.61
C ALA A 77 0.21 -42.36 1.52
N LEU A 78 1.02 -41.34 1.82
CA LEU A 78 2.05 -40.84 0.92
C LEU A 78 3.20 -41.84 0.76
N GLU A 79 3.69 -42.42 1.85
CA GLU A 79 4.77 -43.42 1.82
C GLU A 79 4.38 -44.65 1.00
N ALA A 80 3.13 -45.12 1.13
CA ALA A 80 2.60 -46.24 0.37
C ALA A 80 2.53 -45.99 -1.16
N ARG A 81 2.48 -44.74 -1.62
CA ARG A 81 2.42 -44.37 -3.05
C ARG A 81 3.78 -44.20 -3.71
N ILE A 82 4.84 -44.05 -2.93
CA ILE A 82 6.21 -43.81 -3.41
C ILE A 82 7.03 -45.12 -3.50
N LYS A 83 6.51 -46.20 -2.92
CA LYS A 83 7.08 -47.55 -2.98
C LYS A 83 6.57 -48.33 -4.19
#